data_AF-A0A5C4MU54-F1
#
_entry.id   AF-A0A5C4MU54-F1
#
_cell.length_a   1.000
_cell.length_b   1.000
_cell.length_c   1.000
_cell.angle_alpha   90.00
_cell.angle_beta   90.00
_cell.angle_gamma   90.00
#
_symmetry.space_group_name_H-M   'P 1'
#
loop_
_entity.id
_entity.type
_entity.pdbx_description
1 polymer ?
#
loop_
_entity_poly.entity_id
_entity_poly.type
_entity_poly.pdbx_seq_one_letter_code
_entity_poly.pdbx_strand_id
1 'polypeptide(L)'
;MNPETRPRPGPERRAHAHEIGASMTDTEPSWLTDWLAEPLGTDAALARFDGLPGIGPGHLIGLWQGRTLPTGHPFDSLLEGLGWYGKSIEDSDRVHPLLFRRSSGRIVALNPALMPTAVALHRPGFARSLPVRLAFAALEPVLRARRHGATLGLRDFRGRQGTALIYHEQPITDHLRLAGPDRLVGLMERNGMANPFFFHLARVGPPWNG
;
A
#
# COMPACT_ATOMS: atom_id res chain seq x y z
N MET A 1 -43.17 -48.43 -28.49
CA MET A 1 -43.13 -46.97 -28.29
C MET A 1 -42.85 -46.74 -26.81
N ASN A 2 -41.64 -46.31 -26.48
CA ASN A 2 -41.19 -46.08 -25.10
C ASN A 2 -41.70 -44.70 -24.62
N PRO A 3 -42.07 -44.57 -23.34
CA PRO A 3 -41.65 -43.37 -22.61
C PRO A 3 -41.00 -43.71 -21.26
N GLU A 4 -39.78 -43.23 -21.09
CA GLU A 4 -39.06 -43.06 -19.82
C GLU A 4 -39.86 -42.12 -18.90
N THR A 5 -39.92 -42.32 -17.58
CA THR A 5 -39.06 -41.71 -16.52
C THR A 5 -39.79 -41.96 -15.18
N ARG A 6 -39.21 -42.12 -13.98
CA ARG A 6 -37.88 -41.91 -13.36
C ARG A 6 -37.87 -42.71 -12.04
N PRO A 7 -36.76 -43.33 -11.59
CA PRO A 7 -36.68 -43.89 -10.24
C PRO A 7 -36.31 -42.79 -9.20
N ARG A 8 -36.91 -42.86 -8.00
CA ARG A 8 -36.53 -42.01 -6.85
C ARG A 8 -35.24 -42.57 -6.21
N PRO A 9 -34.21 -41.76 -5.93
CA PRO A 9 -33.11 -42.21 -5.09
C PRO A 9 -33.47 -42.06 -3.59
N GLY A 10 -33.16 -43.11 -2.82
CA GLY A 10 -33.34 -43.19 -1.37
C GLY A 10 -32.34 -42.34 -0.58
N PRO A 11 -32.45 -42.34 0.76
CA PRO A 11 -31.63 -41.51 1.64
C PRO A 11 -30.22 -42.10 1.77
N GLU A 12 -29.29 -41.28 2.28
CA GLU A 12 -27.89 -41.58 2.66
C GLU A 12 -26.79 -41.10 1.70
N ARG A 13 -26.28 -39.91 2.03
CA ARG A 13 -24.84 -39.63 2.10
C ARG A 13 -24.63 -38.44 3.05
N ARG A 14 -24.65 -38.73 4.36
CA ARG A 14 -23.92 -37.92 5.35
C ARG A 14 -22.43 -38.25 5.22
N ALA A 15 -21.60 -37.26 5.57
CA ALA A 15 -20.15 -37.32 5.77
C ALA A 15 -19.28 -37.17 4.50
N HIS A 16 -18.96 -35.91 4.16
CA HIS A 16 -17.60 -35.38 3.93
C HIS A 16 -17.70 -34.07 3.14
N ALA A 17 -18.10 -32.99 3.83
CA ALA A 17 -17.55 -31.68 3.55
C ALA A 17 -16.83 -31.30 4.85
N HIS A 18 -15.67 -31.92 5.00
CA HIS A 18 -14.72 -31.67 6.07
C HIS A 18 -14.35 -30.19 6.04
N GLU A 19 -14.43 -29.59 7.22
CA GLU A 19 -13.85 -28.32 7.61
C GLU A 19 -12.66 -27.89 6.73
N ILE A 20 -12.86 -26.84 5.93
CA ILE A 20 -11.80 -25.88 5.63
C ILE A 20 -12.15 -24.55 6.28
N GLY A 21 -12.54 -24.63 7.56
CA GLY A 21 -12.29 -23.57 8.52
C GLY A 21 -10.82 -23.64 8.94
N ALA A 22 -9.91 -23.36 8.02
CA ALA A 22 -8.51 -23.14 8.36
C ALA A 22 -8.37 -21.66 8.70
N SER A 23 -8.34 -21.38 10.00
CA SER A 23 -7.93 -20.14 10.63
C SER A 23 -6.70 -19.54 9.93
N MET A 24 -6.92 -18.63 8.98
CA MET A 24 -5.95 -17.59 8.67
C MET A 24 -6.10 -16.59 9.81
N THR A 25 -5.34 -16.82 10.88
CA THR A 25 -5.18 -15.83 11.94
C THR A 25 -4.87 -14.49 11.30
N ASP A 26 -5.70 -13.49 11.58
CA ASP A 26 -5.58 -12.05 11.28
C ASP A 26 -4.35 -11.42 11.99
N THR A 27 -3.35 -12.23 12.30
CA THR A 27 -2.14 -11.84 13.00
C THR A 27 -1.14 -11.38 11.97
N GLU A 28 -0.67 -10.16 12.14
CA GLU A 28 0.42 -9.60 11.37
C GLU A 28 1.61 -10.57 11.35
N PRO A 29 2.15 -10.92 10.17
CA PRO A 29 3.27 -11.85 10.10
C PRO A 29 4.43 -11.32 10.96
N SER A 30 5.00 -12.16 11.83
CA SER A 30 6.03 -11.72 12.78
C SER A 30 7.18 -10.98 12.09
N TRP A 31 7.58 -11.45 10.91
CA TRP A 31 8.64 -10.82 10.13
C TRP A 31 8.36 -9.38 9.71
N LEU A 32 7.09 -9.02 9.53
CA LEU A 32 6.69 -7.68 9.15
C LEU A 32 6.80 -6.76 10.37
N THR A 33 6.36 -7.25 11.53
CA THR A 33 6.56 -6.58 12.82
C THR A 33 8.04 -6.38 13.12
N ASP A 34 8.87 -7.41 12.88
CA ASP A 34 10.31 -7.35 13.10
C ASP A 34 10.96 -6.28 12.20
N TRP A 35 10.58 -6.22 10.92
CA TRP A 35 11.08 -5.20 10.00
C TRP A 35 10.57 -3.79 10.36
N LEU A 36 9.33 -3.65 10.82
CA LEU A 36 8.82 -2.37 11.30
C LEU A 36 9.56 -1.87 12.55
N ALA A 37 10.13 -2.77 13.36
CA ALA A 37 10.90 -2.44 14.55
C ALA A 37 12.37 -2.17 14.23
N GLU A 38 12.99 -3.01 13.39
CA GLU A 38 14.42 -2.99 13.10
C GLU A 38 14.70 -2.86 11.60
N PRO A 39 15.60 -1.95 11.18
CA PRO A 39 15.93 -1.76 9.77
C PRO A 39 16.52 -3.01 9.12
N LEU A 40 16.07 -3.30 7.89
CA LEU A 40 16.76 -4.26 7.01
C LEU A 40 17.71 -3.54 6.06
N GLY A 41 18.84 -4.16 5.75
CA GLY A 41 19.66 -3.72 4.61
C GLY A 41 18.86 -3.80 3.31
N THR A 42 19.18 -2.91 2.34
CA THR A 42 18.42 -2.82 1.08
C THR A 42 18.33 -4.16 0.34
N ASP A 43 19.41 -4.93 0.29
CA ASP A 43 19.42 -6.24 -0.38
C ASP A 43 18.50 -7.27 0.31
N ALA A 44 18.47 -7.26 1.64
CA ALA A 44 17.58 -8.13 2.42
C ALA A 44 16.11 -7.72 2.24
N ALA A 45 15.84 -6.41 2.19
CA ALA A 45 14.51 -5.88 1.90
C ALA A 45 14.03 -6.25 0.48
N LEU A 46 14.91 -6.17 -0.52
CA LEU A 46 14.64 -6.62 -1.88
C LEU A 46 14.35 -8.12 -1.93
N ALA A 47 15.19 -8.95 -1.29
CA ALA A 47 14.99 -10.39 -1.24
C ALA A 47 13.66 -10.76 -0.56
N ARG A 48 13.29 -10.06 0.52
CA ARG A 48 11.97 -10.21 1.17
C ARG A 48 10.84 -9.87 0.21
N PHE A 49 10.92 -8.72 -0.46
CA PHE A 49 9.90 -8.29 -1.42
C PHE A 49 9.75 -9.25 -2.60
N ASP A 50 10.87 -9.77 -3.11
CA ASP A 50 10.92 -10.75 -4.20
C ASP A 50 10.38 -12.13 -3.79
N GLY A 51 10.26 -12.42 -2.50
CA GLY A 51 9.60 -13.62 -1.99
C GLY A 51 8.07 -13.51 -1.94
N LEU A 52 7.50 -12.31 -2.01
CA LEU A 52 6.07 -12.09 -1.83
C LEU A 52 5.27 -12.29 -3.13
N PRO A 53 4.04 -12.84 -3.02
CA PRO A 53 3.17 -13.01 -4.17
C PRO A 53 2.71 -11.68 -4.78
N GLY A 54 2.46 -11.71 -6.10
CA GLY A 54 1.79 -10.62 -6.79
C GLY A 54 0.34 -10.46 -6.35
N ILE A 55 -0.24 -9.32 -6.71
CA ILE A 55 -1.61 -8.98 -6.33
C ILE A 55 -2.35 -8.33 -7.49
N GLY A 56 -3.63 -8.65 -7.64
CA GLY A 56 -4.52 -8.04 -8.63
C GLY A 56 -5.14 -6.73 -8.14
N PRO A 57 -5.57 -5.84 -9.05
CA PRO A 57 -6.05 -4.50 -8.70
C PRO A 57 -7.32 -4.51 -7.85
N GLY A 58 -8.22 -5.49 -8.05
CA GLY A 58 -9.46 -5.61 -7.28
C GLY A 58 -9.24 -5.80 -5.78
N HIS A 59 -8.14 -6.48 -5.38
CA HIS A 59 -7.80 -6.65 -3.96
C HIS A 59 -7.38 -5.34 -3.30
N LEU A 60 -6.94 -4.35 -4.08
CA LEU A 60 -6.41 -3.09 -3.57
C LEU A 60 -7.50 -2.07 -3.20
N ILE A 61 -8.76 -2.28 -3.59
CA ILE A 61 -9.86 -1.35 -3.32
C ILE A 61 -10.05 -1.19 -1.80
N GLY A 62 -9.89 0.02 -1.28
CA GLY A 62 -10.04 0.30 0.15
C GLY A 62 -9.23 1.48 0.66
N LEU A 63 -9.38 1.75 1.96
CA LEU A 63 -8.53 2.65 2.72
C LEU A 63 -7.41 1.86 3.38
N TRP A 64 -6.18 2.32 3.17
CA TRP A 64 -4.97 1.68 3.62
C TRP A 64 -4.17 2.64 4.50
N GLN A 65 -3.91 2.24 5.75
CA GLN A 65 -3.00 2.94 6.63
C GLN A 65 -1.55 2.55 6.29
N GLY A 66 -0.71 3.54 6.07
CA GLY A 66 0.69 3.36 5.67
C GLY A 66 1.68 3.52 6.81
N ARG A 67 2.78 2.76 6.74
CA ARG A 67 3.97 2.90 7.61
C ARG A 67 5.23 2.69 6.80
N THR A 68 6.34 3.33 7.17
CA THR A 68 7.63 3.05 6.55
C THR A 68 8.13 1.66 6.95
N LEU A 69 8.75 0.93 6.02
CA LEU A 69 9.59 -0.22 6.34
C LEU A 69 11.07 0.19 6.27
N PRO A 70 11.74 0.35 7.42
CA PRO A 70 13.03 1.02 7.48
C PRO A 70 14.12 0.23 6.76
N THR A 71 14.93 0.95 5.99
CA THR A 71 16.15 0.43 5.35
C THR A 71 17.36 1.36 5.49
N GLY A 72 17.21 2.44 6.26
CA GLY A 72 18.18 3.55 6.32
C GLY A 72 18.01 4.54 5.17
N HIS A 73 16.90 4.48 4.44
CA HIS A 73 16.66 5.31 3.26
C HIS A 73 16.36 6.77 3.65
N PRO A 74 16.74 7.78 2.84
CA PRO A 74 16.48 9.20 3.13
C PRO A 74 15.01 9.57 3.36
N PHE A 75 14.05 8.77 2.92
CA PHE A 75 12.62 8.96 3.17
C PHE A 75 12.10 8.28 4.43
N ASP A 76 12.95 7.53 5.14
CA ASP A 76 12.50 6.79 6.31
C ASP A 76 11.90 7.72 7.35
N SER A 77 10.65 7.43 7.73
CA SER A 77 9.81 8.19 8.66
C SER A 77 9.56 9.65 8.28
N LEU A 78 9.94 10.09 7.08
CA LEU A 78 9.85 11.48 6.67
C LEU A 78 8.39 11.94 6.55
N LEU A 79 7.58 11.19 5.80
CA LEU A 79 6.17 11.52 5.58
C LEU A 79 5.34 11.27 6.84
N GLU A 80 5.69 10.26 7.64
CA GLU A 80 5.05 10.00 8.94
C GLU A 80 5.25 11.18 9.90
N GLY A 81 6.43 11.80 9.91
CA GLY A 81 6.70 13.03 10.68
C GLY A 81 5.87 14.26 10.26
N LEU A 82 5.29 14.22 9.05
CA LEU A 82 4.35 15.21 8.50
C LEU A 82 2.87 14.79 8.66
N GLY A 83 2.62 13.64 9.28
CA GLY A 83 1.28 13.10 9.51
C GLY A 83 0.73 12.28 8.36
N TRP A 84 1.57 11.68 7.53
CA TRP A 84 1.11 10.73 6.52
C TRP A 84 0.31 9.62 7.17
N TYR A 85 -0.89 9.41 6.64
CA TYR A 85 -1.83 8.41 7.09
C TYR A 85 -1.77 7.16 6.21
N GLY A 86 -1.71 7.34 4.89
CA GLY A 86 -1.70 6.22 3.96
C GLY A 86 -2.27 6.57 2.59
N LYS A 87 -3.08 5.66 2.03
CA LYS A 87 -3.61 5.72 0.66
C LYS A 87 -5.08 5.30 0.64
N SER A 88 -5.87 5.86 -0.27
CA SER A 88 -7.21 5.36 -0.59
C SER A 88 -7.28 5.00 -2.07
N ILE A 89 -7.83 3.82 -2.36
CA ILE A 89 -7.97 3.28 -3.71
C ILE A 89 -9.46 3.03 -3.92
N GLU A 90 -10.10 3.83 -4.76
CA GLU A 90 -11.52 3.63 -5.11
C GLU A 90 -11.67 2.58 -6.21
N ASP A 91 -10.84 2.68 -7.25
CA ASP A 91 -10.74 1.73 -8.35
C ASP A 91 -9.38 1.88 -9.06
N SER A 92 -9.23 1.25 -10.23
CA SER A 92 -8.01 1.28 -11.02
C SER A 92 -7.60 2.67 -11.50
N ASP A 93 -8.51 3.62 -11.67
CA ASP A 93 -8.20 4.95 -12.21
C ASP A 93 -8.26 6.05 -11.14
N ARG A 94 -8.83 5.73 -9.97
CA ARG A 94 -9.11 6.68 -8.90
C ARG A 94 -8.38 6.30 -7.61
N VAL A 95 -7.16 6.84 -7.48
CA VAL A 95 -6.33 6.67 -6.28
C VAL A 95 -5.96 8.01 -5.65
N HIS A 96 -6.12 8.08 -4.33
CA HIS A 96 -5.53 9.10 -3.46
C HIS A 96 -4.27 8.52 -2.80
N PRO A 97 -3.08 8.73 -3.39
CA PRO A 97 -1.87 8.04 -2.96
C PRO A 97 -1.19 8.68 -1.73
N LEU A 98 -1.69 9.82 -1.26
CA LEU A 98 -1.14 10.61 -0.17
C LEU A 98 -2.26 11.19 0.70
N LEU A 99 -2.72 10.38 1.65
CA LEU A 99 -3.61 10.82 2.72
C LEU A 99 -2.80 11.23 3.95
N PHE A 100 -3.23 12.30 4.62
CA PHE A 100 -2.60 12.82 5.81
C PHE A 100 -3.63 13.02 6.92
N ARG A 101 -3.29 12.63 8.14
CA ARG A 101 -4.10 12.85 9.34
C ARG A 101 -3.62 14.10 10.05
N ARG A 102 -4.54 15.05 10.28
CA ARG A 102 -4.27 16.29 11.00
C ARG A 102 -4.40 16.09 12.52
N SER A 103 -3.91 17.06 13.28
CA SER A 103 -4.05 17.06 14.76
C SER A 103 -5.50 17.01 15.22
N SER A 104 -6.44 17.53 14.41
CA SER A 104 -7.88 17.41 14.63
C SER A 104 -8.45 16.00 14.41
N GLY A 105 -7.64 15.05 13.94
CA GLY A 105 -8.06 13.72 13.53
C GLY A 105 -8.58 13.64 12.09
N ARG A 106 -8.84 14.78 11.43
CA ARG A 106 -9.33 14.81 10.05
C ARG A 106 -8.30 14.26 9.06
N ILE A 107 -8.74 13.40 8.15
CA ILE A 107 -7.94 12.93 7.01
C ILE A 107 -8.12 13.89 5.84
N VAL A 108 -7.04 14.22 5.15
CA VAL A 108 -7.07 15.02 3.92
C VAL A 108 -6.15 14.42 2.86
N ALA A 109 -6.56 14.49 1.59
CA ALA A 109 -5.72 14.11 0.46
C ALA A 109 -4.83 15.29 0.02
N LEU A 110 -3.54 15.03 -0.20
CA LEU A 110 -2.59 16.01 -0.73
C LEU A 110 -2.15 15.62 -2.15
N ASN A 111 -1.84 16.64 -2.96
CA ASN A 111 -1.37 16.46 -4.33
C ASN A 111 0.11 16.03 -4.33
N PRO A 112 0.44 14.83 -4.87
CA PRO A 112 1.83 14.39 -5.00
C PRO A 112 2.71 15.32 -5.83
N ALA A 113 2.16 16.01 -6.83
CA ALA A 113 2.92 16.94 -7.68
C ALA A 113 3.54 18.11 -6.91
N LEU A 114 2.93 18.49 -5.78
CA LEU A 114 3.39 19.58 -4.94
C LEU A 114 4.37 19.12 -3.85
N MET A 115 4.64 17.81 -3.75
CA MET A 115 5.59 17.26 -2.78
C MET A 115 7.02 17.37 -3.32
N PRO A 116 7.95 18.05 -2.61
CA PRO A 116 9.31 18.29 -3.09
C PRO A 116 10.22 17.06 -2.86
N THR A 117 9.88 15.93 -3.47
CA THR A 117 10.55 14.63 -3.28
C THR A 117 12.04 14.66 -3.60
N ALA A 118 12.45 15.42 -4.62
CA ALA A 118 13.87 15.61 -4.95
C ALA A 118 14.66 16.32 -3.82
N VAL A 119 14.09 17.36 -3.21
CA VAL A 119 14.72 18.08 -2.10
C VAL A 119 14.85 17.18 -0.89
N ALA A 120 13.81 16.40 -0.59
CA ALA A 120 13.85 15.42 0.49
C ALA A 120 14.95 14.36 0.29
N LEU A 121 15.20 13.94 -0.96
CA LEU A 121 16.22 12.96 -1.29
C LEU A 121 17.63 13.53 -1.15
N HIS A 122 17.88 14.73 -1.67
CA HIS A 122 19.21 15.36 -1.66
C HIS A 122 19.55 16.08 -0.36
N ARG A 123 18.55 16.50 0.43
CA ARG A 123 18.73 17.22 1.70
C ARG A 123 17.81 16.68 2.81
N PRO A 124 17.99 15.43 3.24
CA PRO A 124 17.11 14.77 4.20
C PRO A 124 17.04 15.46 5.57
N GLY A 125 18.14 16.08 6.04
CA GLY A 125 18.16 16.83 7.29
C GLY A 125 17.31 18.10 7.25
N PHE A 126 17.36 18.84 6.13
CA PHE A 126 16.51 20.01 5.94
C PHE A 126 15.03 19.64 5.87
N ALA A 127 14.69 18.59 5.11
CA ALA A 127 13.31 18.12 4.97
C ALA A 127 12.66 17.65 6.29
N ARG A 128 13.48 17.25 7.27
CA ARG A 128 13.04 16.87 8.63
C ARG A 128 12.97 18.03 9.62
N SER A 129 13.41 19.22 9.22
CA SER A 129 13.52 20.37 10.13
C SER A 129 12.15 20.87 10.62
N LEU A 130 12.10 21.39 11.84
CA LEU A 130 10.88 21.96 12.42
C LEU A 130 10.29 23.10 11.54
N PRO A 131 11.07 24.03 10.98
CA PRO A 131 10.55 25.04 10.07
C PRO A 131 9.80 24.45 8.86
N VAL A 132 10.32 23.37 8.27
CA VAL A 132 9.65 22.69 7.14
C VAL A 132 8.32 22.07 7.58
N ARG A 133 8.27 21.45 8.77
CA ARG A 133 7.03 20.87 9.31
C ARG A 133 5.96 21.94 9.55
N LEU A 134 6.36 23.09 10.11
CA LEU A 134 5.46 24.23 10.33
C LEU A 134 4.96 24.83 9.00
N ALA A 135 5.87 25.03 8.03
CA ALA A 135 5.52 25.52 6.71
C ALA A 135 4.54 24.56 5.99
N PHE A 136 4.78 23.25 6.08
CA PHE A 136 3.88 22.24 5.52
C PHE A 136 2.47 22.30 6.13
N ALA A 137 2.38 22.47 7.45
CA ALA A 137 1.10 22.64 8.13
C ALA A 137 0.36 23.91 7.68
N ALA A 138 1.07 25.03 7.52
CA ALA A 138 0.50 26.30 7.07
C ALA A 138 0.06 26.26 5.59
N LEU A 139 0.83 25.61 4.72
CA LEU A 139 0.56 25.51 3.28
C LEU A 139 -0.43 24.40 2.91
N GLU A 140 -0.91 23.61 3.88
CA GLU A 140 -1.80 22.47 3.65
C GLU A 140 -3.00 22.78 2.73
N PRO A 141 -3.76 23.88 2.88
CA PRO A 141 -4.90 24.16 2.01
C PRO A 141 -4.51 24.28 0.53
N VAL A 142 -3.30 24.77 0.24
CA VAL A 142 -2.74 24.88 -1.11
C VAL A 142 -2.30 23.51 -1.63
N LEU A 143 -1.81 22.65 -0.74
CA LEU A 143 -1.32 21.31 -1.07
C LEU A 143 -2.43 20.29 -1.31
N ARG A 144 -3.70 20.62 -1.01
CA ARG A 144 -4.82 19.68 -1.15
C ARG A 144 -4.98 19.17 -2.58
N ALA A 145 -5.19 17.86 -2.68
CA ALA A 145 -5.54 17.23 -3.95
C ALA A 145 -6.91 17.73 -4.42
N ARG A 146 -7.01 18.11 -5.70
CA ARG A 146 -8.28 18.42 -6.37
C ARG A 146 -8.79 17.27 -7.24
N ARG A 147 -7.96 16.26 -7.45
CA ARG A 147 -8.19 15.07 -8.28
C ARG A 147 -7.39 13.89 -7.72
N HIS A 148 -7.66 12.70 -8.23
CA HIS A 148 -6.85 11.51 -7.99
C HIS A 148 -5.43 11.70 -8.54
N GLY A 149 -4.44 11.21 -7.78
CA GLY A 149 -3.02 11.46 -8.05
C GLY A 149 -2.29 10.29 -8.71
N ALA A 150 -2.95 9.15 -8.84
CA ALA A 150 -2.38 7.92 -9.38
C ALA A 150 -3.46 7.00 -9.96
N THR A 151 -3.02 6.04 -10.77
CA THR A 151 -3.80 4.87 -11.21
C THR A 151 -3.13 3.57 -10.78
N LEU A 152 -3.85 2.46 -10.88
CA LEU A 152 -3.35 1.10 -10.81
C LEU A 152 -2.98 0.61 -12.20
N GLY A 153 -1.92 -0.19 -12.29
CA GLY A 153 -1.58 -0.91 -13.52
C GLY A 153 -0.92 -2.25 -13.21
N LEU A 154 -1.25 -3.27 -14.01
CA LEU A 154 -0.49 -4.52 -13.98
C LEU A 154 0.90 -4.29 -14.55
N ARG A 155 1.93 -4.76 -13.84
CA ARG A 155 3.33 -4.63 -14.20
C ARG A 155 4.08 -5.91 -13.85
N ASP A 156 4.92 -6.35 -14.78
CA ASP A 156 5.99 -7.27 -14.46
C ASP A 156 7.14 -6.49 -13.83
N PHE A 157 7.51 -6.89 -12.63
CA PHE A 157 8.59 -6.26 -11.89
C PHE A 157 9.37 -7.33 -11.15
N ARG A 158 10.70 -7.34 -11.36
CA ARG A 158 11.63 -8.31 -10.76
C ARG A 158 11.17 -9.76 -10.95
N GLY A 159 10.74 -10.09 -12.18
CA GLY A 159 10.34 -11.45 -12.56
C GLY A 159 8.96 -11.91 -12.06
N ARG A 160 8.14 -11.01 -11.50
CA ARG A 160 6.78 -11.36 -11.05
C ARG A 160 5.75 -10.31 -11.44
N GLN A 161 4.65 -10.75 -12.05
CA GLN A 161 3.50 -9.90 -12.35
C GLN A 161 2.80 -9.45 -11.06
N GLY A 162 2.30 -8.22 -11.03
CA GLY A 162 1.52 -7.70 -9.91
C GLY A 162 0.98 -6.31 -10.25
N THR A 163 0.27 -5.72 -9.30
CA THR A 163 -0.27 -4.36 -9.46
C THR A 163 0.71 -3.34 -8.91
N ALA A 164 0.88 -2.24 -9.63
CA ALA A 164 1.62 -1.07 -9.19
C ALA A 164 0.72 0.17 -9.17
N LEU A 165 1.01 1.09 -8.26
CA LEU A 165 0.46 2.45 -8.23
C LEU A 165 1.36 3.34 -9.10
N ILE A 166 0.81 3.99 -10.11
CA ILE A 166 1.55 4.86 -11.04
C ILE A 166 1.10 6.29 -10.82
N TYR A 167 2.00 7.16 -10.37
CA TYR A 167 1.69 8.56 -10.10
C TYR A 167 1.62 9.36 -11.40
N HIS A 168 0.59 10.20 -11.56
CA HIS A 168 0.36 10.94 -12.81
C HIS A 168 1.42 12.01 -13.08
N GLU A 169 1.86 12.70 -12.03
CA GLU A 169 2.68 13.92 -12.15
C GLU A 169 4.02 13.79 -11.41
N GLN A 170 4.38 12.59 -10.99
CA GLN A 170 5.66 12.27 -10.37
C GLN A 170 6.23 11.03 -11.06
N PRO A 171 7.55 10.97 -11.29
CA PRO A 171 8.19 9.78 -11.84
C PRO A 171 8.32 8.70 -10.75
N ILE A 172 7.21 8.35 -10.11
CA ILE A 172 7.11 7.44 -8.97
C ILE A 172 6.20 6.28 -9.35
N THR A 173 6.68 5.07 -9.10
CA THR A 173 5.90 3.83 -9.22
C THR A 173 6.02 3.04 -7.93
N ASP A 174 4.88 2.69 -7.33
CA ASP A 174 4.82 1.82 -6.15
C ASP A 174 4.44 0.40 -6.57
N HIS A 175 5.38 -0.54 -6.54
CA HIS A 175 5.10 -1.95 -6.77
C HIS A 175 4.55 -2.60 -5.50
N LEU A 176 3.39 -3.24 -5.60
CA LEU A 176 2.70 -3.81 -4.43
C LEU A 176 2.76 -5.35 -4.46
N ARG A 177 3.00 -5.92 -3.28
CA ARG A 177 2.99 -7.37 -3.04
C ARG A 177 2.11 -7.70 -1.85
N LEU A 178 1.47 -8.87 -1.92
CA LEU A 178 0.57 -9.35 -0.88
C LEU A 178 1.39 -9.91 0.29
N ALA A 179 1.18 -9.38 1.49
CA ALA A 179 1.81 -9.85 2.73
C ALA A 179 0.81 -10.51 3.70
N GLY A 180 -0.48 -10.46 3.36
CA GLY A 180 -1.59 -11.06 4.09
C GLY A 180 -2.92 -10.55 3.52
N PRO A 181 -4.08 -11.02 4.01
CA PRO A 181 -5.39 -10.62 3.49
C PRO A 181 -5.60 -9.09 3.46
N ASP A 182 -5.16 -8.40 4.51
CA ASP A 182 -5.30 -6.94 4.68
C ASP A 182 -3.95 -6.25 4.92
N ARG A 183 -2.90 -6.81 4.33
CA ARG A 183 -1.50 -6.38 4.52
C ARG A 183 -0.76 -6.42 3.18
N LEU A 184 -0.10 -5.32 2.83
CA LEU A 184 0.71 -5.21 1.62
C LEU A 184 2.10 -4.68 1.94
N VAL A 185 3.09 -5.12 1.19
CA VAL A 185 4.38 -4.44 1.11
C VAL A 185 4.46 -3.69 -0.20
N GLY A 186 4.85 -2.43 -0.12
CA GLY A 186 5.13 -1.57 -1.25
C GLY A 186 6.62 -1.30 -1.39
N LEU A 187 7.08 -1.32 -2.63
CA LEU A 187 8.41 -0.87 -3.05
C LEU A 187 8.22 0.29 -4.00
N MET A 188 8.68 1.47 -3.60
CA MET A 188 8.61 2.69 -4.40
C MET A 188 9.91 2.88 -5.18
N GLU A 189 9.78 2.92 -6.50
CA GLU A 189 10.82 3.36 -7.42
C GLU A 189 10.57 4.81 -7.85
N ARG A 190 11.65 5.56 -8.00
CA ARG A 190 11.64 6.92 -8.52
C ARG A 190 12.93 7.19 -9.27
N ASN A 191 12.82 7.83 -10.43
CA ASN A 191 13.99 8.24 -11.19
C ASN A 191 14.93 9.11 -10.32
N GLY A 192 16.21 8.73 -10.29
CA GLY A 192 17.25 9.43 -9.51
C GLY A 192 17.40 8.96 -8.05
N MET A 193 16.70 7.92 -7.61
CA MET A 193 17.01 7.23 -6.34
C MET A 193 18.00 6.10 -6.57
N ALA A 194 19.01 5.99 -5.69
CA ALA A 194 19.98 4.90 -5.74
C ALA A 194 19.40 3.57 -5.24
N ASN A 195 18.59 3.63 -4.17
CA ASN A 195 17.91 2.49 -3.56
C ASN A 195 16.40 2.76 -3.54
N PRO A 196 15.56 1.71 -3.65
CA PRO A 196 14.12 1.88 -3.52
C PRO A 196 13.72 2.16 -2.07
N PHE A 197 12.56 2.79 -1.90
CA PHE A 197 11.95 3.02 -0.60
C PHE A 197 10.88 1.96 -0.33
N PHE A 198 10.83 1.44 0.90
CA PHE A 198 9.88 0.40 1.28
C PHE A 198 8.85 0.93 2.27
N PHE A 199 7.62 0.45 2.11
CA PHE A 199 6.52 0.78 3.01
C PHE A 199 5.56 -0.39 3.16
N HIS A 200 4.79 -0.34 4.23
CA HIS A 200 3.75 -1.29 4.54
C HIS A 200 2.38 -0.59 4.47
N LEU A 201 1.36 -1.31 4.00
CA LEU A 201 -0.04 -0.88 4.01
C LEU A 201 -0.92 -1.90 4.73
N ALA A 202 -1.66 -1.42 5.73
CA ALA A 202 -2.70 -2.17 6.43
C ALA A 202 -4.08 -1.69 5.99
N ARG A 203 -4.98 -2.59 5.56
CA ARG A 203 -6.35 -2.18 5.23
C ARG A 203 -7.09 -1.85 6.52
N VAL A 204 -7.85 -0.76 6.50
CA VAL A 204 -8.62 -0.27 7.67
C VAL A 204 -10.09 -0.01 7.35
N GLY A 205 -10.51 -0.17 6.11
CA GLY A 205 -11.90 -0.01 5.72
C GLY A 205 -12.13 0.18 4.22
N PRO A 206 -13.36 0.57 3.84
CA PRO A 206 -13.69 0.94 2.46
C PRO A 206 -12.93 2.21 2.04
N PRO A 207 -12.91 2.56 0.73
CA PRO A 207 -12.25 3.77 0.25
C PRO A 207 -12.72 5.03 1.00
N TRP A 208 -11.78 5.92 1.28
CA TRP A 208 -12.07 7.22 1.90
C TRP A 208 -12.89 8.10 0.95
N ASN A 209 -13.90 8.79 1.50
CA ASN A 209 -14.96 9.47 0.74
C ASN A 209 -14.93 11.01 0.82
N GLY A 210 -13.87 11.62 1.38
CA GLY A 210 -13.77 13.08 1.49
C GLY A 210 -14.20 13.63 2.83
#